data_AF-A0A957FT03-F1
#
_entry.id   AF-A0A957FT03-F1
#
_cell.length_a   1.000
_cell.length_b   1.000
_cell.length_c   1.000
_cell.angle_alpha   90.00
_cell.angle_beta   90.00
_cell.angle_gamma   90.00
#
_symmetry.space_group_name_H-M   'P 1'
#
loop_
_entity.id
_entity.type
_entity.pdbx_description
1 polymer ?
#
loop_
_entity_poly.entity_id
_entity_poly.type
_entity_poly.pdbx_seq_one_letter_code
_entity_poly.pdbx_strand_id
1 'polypeptide(L)' 'GFANDIEFCRYLTKEVKVAAIPPSAFYHNPADGAGIARFTFCKKMETLELAAERLAAWAAKV' A
#
# COMPACT_ATOMS: atom_id res chain seq x y z
N GLY A 1 7.17 -0.63 13.03
CA GLY A 1 6.58 -1.35 11.89
C GLY A 1 5.11 -1.62 12.15
N PHE A 2 4.36 -2.08 11.15
CA PHE A 2 2.94 -2.47 11.27
C PHE A 2 2.82 -3.95 11.64
N ALA A 3 1.72 -4.36 12.29
CA ALA A 3 1.56 -5.75 12.72
C ALA A 3 1.18 -6.69 11.56
N ASN A 4 0.55 -6.19 10.50
CA ASN A 4 0.16 -6.94 9.31
C ASN A 4 -0.08 -6.00 8.10
N ASP A 5 -0.24 -6.59 6.92
CA ASP A 5 -0.53 -5.89 5.66
C ASP A 5 -1.86 -5.12 5.69
N ILE A 6 -2.87 -5.57 6.45
CA ILE A 6 -4.16 -4.88 6.60
C ILE A 6 -3.98 -3.54 7.30
N GLU A 7 -3.26 -3.50 8.42
CA GLU A 7 -2.94 -2.28 9.15
C GLU A 7 -2.11 -1.33 8.29
N PHE A 8 -1.11 -1.87 7.59
CA PHE A 8 -0.28 -1.09 6.68
C PHE A 8 -1.08 -0.47 5.53
N CYS A 9 -1.90 -1.26 4.82
CA CYS A 9 -2.75 -0.76 3.73
C CYS A 9 -3.76 0.28 4.21
N ARG A 10 -4.30 0.11 5.44
CA ARG A 10 -5.20 1.08 6.06
C ARG A 10 -4.48 2.40 6.37
N TYR A 11 -3.26 2.34 6.90
CA TYR A 11 -2.43 3.52 7.15
C TYR A 11 -2.08 4.25 5.86
N LEU A 12 -1.61 3.53 4.82
CA LEU A 12 -1.32 4.13 3.51
C LEU A 12 -2.54 4.88 2.95
N THR A 13 -3.72 4.26 3.06
CA THR A 13 -4.97 4.87 2.56
C THR A 13 -5.33 6.13 3.34
N LYS A 14 -5.25 6.08 4.68
CA LYS A 14 -5.68 7.18 5.55
C LYS A 14 -4.67 8.32 5.62
N GLU A 15 -3.39 8.02 5.83
CA GLU A 15 -2.36 9.02 6.13
C GLU A 15 -1.59 9.44 4.88
N VAL A 16 -1.18 8.47 4.05
CA VAL A 16 -0.37 8.72 2.84
C VAL A 16 -1.25 9.05 1.62
N LYS A 17 -2.56 8.82 1.71
CA LYS A 17 -3.55 9.02 0.63
C LYS A 17 -3.23 8.20 -0.62
N VAL A 18 -2.71 6.99 -0.43
CA VAL A 18 -2.45 6.01 -1.49
C VAL A 18 -3.08 4.69 -1.08
N ALA A 19 -4.03 4.19 -1.87
CA ALA A 19 -4.72 2.94 -1.55
C ALA A 19 -3.93 1.73 -2.08
N ALA A 20 -3.77 0.72 -1.23
CA ALA A 20 -3.21 -0.58 -1.55
C ALA A 20 -4.16 -1.70 -1.08
N ILE A 21 -4.02 -2.89 -1.65
CA ILE A 21 -4.80 -4.07 -1.27
C ILE A 21 -3.94 -4.99 -0.40
N PRO A 22 -4.41 -5.41 0.79
CA PRO A 22 -3.73 -6.42 1.61
C PRO A 22 -3.84 -7.80 0.96
N PRO A 23 -2.72 -8.41 0.51
CA PRO A 23 -2.76 -9.70 -0.18
C PRO A 23 -3.08 -10.88 0.74
N SER A 24 -2.85 -10.76 2.05
CA SER A 24 -3.11 -11.83 3.03
C SER A 24 -4.54 -12.37 2.96
N ALA A 25 -5.52 -11.53 2.60
CA ALA A 25 -6.91 -11.90 2.39
C ALA A 25 -7.15 -12.87 1.21
N PHE A 26 -6.15 -13.06 0.33
CA PHE A 26 -6.24 -13.87 -0.88
C PHE A 26 -5.39 -15.15 -0.82
N TYR A 27 -4.65 -15.38 0.28
CA TYR A 27 -3.89 -16.61 0.49
C TYR A 27 -4.65 -17.60 1.37
N HIS A 28 -4.41 -18.90 1.17
CA HIS A 28 -4.93 -19.94 2.05
C HIS A 28 -4.32 -19.82 3.46
N ASN A 29 -3.01 -19.62 3.54
CA ASN A 29 -2.30 -19.22 4.75
C ASN A 29 -2.03 -17.70 4.71
N PRO A 30 -2.70 -16.88 5.55
CA PRO A 30 -2.55 -15.42 5.51
C PRO A 30 -1.11 -14.92 5.70
N ALA A 31 -0.26 -15.69 6.39
CA ALA A 31 1.15 -15.34 6.62
C ALA A 31 1.94 -15.19 5.30
N ASP A 32 1.55 -15.92 4.25
CA ASP A 32 2.23 -15.89 2.95
C ASP A 32 2.04 -14.53 2.23
N GLY A 33 0.97 -13.80 2.56
CA GLY A 33 0.67 -12.46 2.00
C GLY A 33 0.90 -11.29 2.96
N ALA A 34 1.21 -11.55 4.23
CA ALA A 34 1.20 -10.53 5.30
C ALA A 34 2.32 -9.47 5.21
N GLY A 35 3.37 -9.73 4.40
CA GLY A 35 4.54 -8.85 4.25
C GLY A 35 4.53 -7.97 3.00
N ILE A 36 3.48 -8.01 2.19
CA ILE A 36 3.42 -7.32 0.90
C ILE A 36 2.14 -6.48 0.77
N ALA A 37 2.15 -5.52 -0.15
CA ALA A 37 0.98 -4.72 -0.51
C ALA A 37 0.79 -4.73 -2.03
N ARG A 38 -0.44 -4.94 -2.51
CA ARG A 38 -0.73 -5.01 -3.95
C ARG A 38 -1.26 -3.68 -4.47
N PHE A 39 -0.64 -3.18 -5.53
CA PHE A 39 -1.07 -2.00 -6.29
C PHE A 39 -1.61 -2.39 -7.67
N THR A 40 -2.35 -1.46 -8.29
CA THR A 40 -2.73 -1.56 -9.70
C THR A 40 -2.25 -0.35 -10.47
N PHE A 41 -1.81 -0.58 -11.70
CA PHE A 41 -1.25 0.45 -12.58
C PHE A 41 -2.19 0.83 -13.74
N CYS A 42 -3.40 0.26 -13.79
CA CYS A 42 -4.42 0.60 -14.79
C CYS A 42 -5.11 1.94 -14.48
N LYS A 43 -4.33 3.02 -14.40
CA LYS A 43 -4.78 4.39 -14.09
C LYS A 43 -4.16 5.38 -15.08
N LYS A 44 -4.66 6.61 -15.10
CA LYS A 44 -4.03 7.70 -15.86
C LYS A 44 -2.64 7.98 -15.31
N MET A 45 -1.74 8.48 -16.16
CA MET A 45 -0.37 8.76 -15.76
C MET A 45 -0.31 9.77 -14.60
N GLU A 46 -1.14 10.82 -14.65
CA GLU A 46 -1.20 11.83 -13.59
C GLU A 46 -1.56 11.23 -12.21
N THR A 47 -2.35 10.15 -12.19
CA THR A 47 -2.69 9.45 -10.93
C THR A 47 -1.51 8.63 -10.39
N LEU A 48 -0.73 8.01 -11.29
CA LEU A 48 0.44 7.22 -10.92
C LEU A 48 1.57 8.12 -10.42
N GLU A 49 1.81 9.25 -11.09
CA GLU A 49 2.78 10.27 -10.68
C GLU A 49 2.44 10.85 -9.30
N LEU A 50 1.18 11.25 -9.08
CA LEU A 50 0.74 11.74 -7.76
C LEU A 50 0.90 10.69 -6.66
N ALA A 51 0.66 9.41 -6.96
CA ALA A 51 0.89 8.33 -5.99
C ALA A 51 2.40 8.16 -5.69
N ALA A 52 3.27 8.24 -6.70
CA ALA A 52 4.71 8.17 -6.54
C ALA A 52 5.25 9.34 -5.71
N GLU A 53 4.79 10.57 -5.97
CA GLU A 53 5.14 11.77 -5.19
C GLU A 53 4.76 11.62 -3.71
N ARG A 54 3.53 11.17 -3.44
CA ARG A 54 3.05 10.93 -2.06
C ARG A 54 3.87 9.87 -1.34
N LEU A 55 4.20 8.77 -2.02
CA LEU A 55 5.02 7.70 -1.45
C LEU A 55 6.45 8.16 -1.19
N ALA A 56 7.07 8.91 -2.11
CA ALA A 56 8.42 9.45 -1.94
C ALA A 56 8.48 10.47 -0.79
N ALA A 57 7.51 11.39 -0.72
CA ALA A 57 7.43 12.38 0.36
C ALA A 57 7.15 11.74 1.73
N TRP A 58 6.41 10.62 1.77
CA TRP A 58 6.24 9.83 2.98
C TRP A 58 7.54 9.11 3.36
N ALA A 59 8.20 8.43 2.42
CA ALA A 59 9.43 7.68 2.65
C ALA A 59 10.58 8.55 3.19
N ALA A 60 10.64 9.83 2.81
CA ALA A 60 11.64 10.76 3.35
C ALA A 60 11.41 11.15 4.82
N LYS A 61 10.25 10.83 5.41
CA LYS A 61 9.86 11.18 6.78
C LYS A 61 9.93 10.02 7.77
N VAL A 62 10.15 8.79 7.28
CA VAL A 62 10.19 7.55 8.09
C VAL A 62 11.59 7.02 8.25
#